data_AF-A0A7K3R2F0-F1
#
_entry.id   AF-A0A7K3R2F0-F1
#
_cell.length_a   1.000
_cell.length_b   1.000
_cell.length_c   1.000
_cell.angle_alpha   90.00
_cell.angle_beta   90.00
_cell.angle_gamma   90.00
#
_symmetry.space_group_name_H-M   'P 1'
#
loop_
_entity.id
_entity.type
_entity.pdbx_description
1 polymer ?
#
loop_
_entity_poly.entity_id
_entity_poly.type
_entity_poly.pdbx_seq_one_letter_code
_entity_poly.pdbx_strand_id
1 'polypeptide(L)'
;AVRAGRHADADRLAARHQDAAVRRHGPASEDALHWAEVRADLAMFAGDPVRSCRAWLGVAGFRLASGHAPDAPAVESAVDRAHHQWGRIEDADRVRELGHQLAELRARVPGRREGALDDVRERLEQLQDG
;
A
#
# COMPACT_ATOMS: atom_id res chain seq x y z
N ALA A 1 13.27 -15.66 15.66
CA ALA A 1 12.79 -14.70 16.69
C ALA A 1 13.48 -13.32 16.61
N VAL A 2 14.81 -13.21 16.67
CA VAL A 2 15.52 -11.90 16.79
C VAL A 2 15.25 -10.90 15.64
N ARG A 3 15.07 -11.35 14.39
CA ARG A 3 14.83 -10.44 13.25
C ARG A 3 13.44 -9.78 13.30
N ALA A 4 12.42 -10.54 13.69
CA ALA A 4 11.04 -10.04 13.79
C ALA A 4 10.90 -8.95 14.86
N GLY A 5 11.61 -9.08 15.99
CA GLY A 5 11.65 -8.05 17.02
C GLY A 5 12.21 -6.72 16.52
N ARG A 6 13.25 -6.75 15.67
CA ARG A 6 13.85 -5.54 15.10
C ARG A 6 12.91 -4.81 14.13
N HIS A 7 12.10 -5.52 13.36
CA HIS A 7 11.14 -4.89 12.45
C HIS A 7 10.01 -4.19 13.22
N ALA A 8 9.53 -4.79 14.32
CA ALA A 8 8.53 -4.16 15.18
C ALA A 8 9.07 -2.91 15.90
N ASP A 9 10.32 -2.95 16.39
CA ASP A 9 10.97 -1.78 16.98
C ASP A 9 11.17 -0.65 15.96
N ALA A 10 11.67 -0.99 14.77
CA ALA A 10 11.84 -0.05 13.67
C ALA A 10 10.51 0.58 13.25
N ASP A 11 9.43 -0.21 13.18
CA ASP A 11 8.11 0.30 12.83
C ASP A 11 7.54 1.23 13.90
N ARG A 12 7.76 0.93 15.20
CA ARG A 12 7.40 1.86 16.28
C ARG A 12 8.15 3.19 16.18
N LEU A 13 9.42 3.16 15.80
CA LEU A 13 10.20 4.39 15.59
C LEU A 13 9.68 5.16 14.38
N ALA A 14 9.47 4.48 13.25
CA ALA A 14 8.92 5.08 12.03
C ALA A 14 7.53 5.68 12.26
N ALA A 15 6.67 5.03 13.06
CA ALA A 15 5.36 5.58 13.43
C ALA A 15 5.48 6.89 14.20
N ARG A 16 6.41 7.01 15.15
CA ARG A 16 6.64 8.27 15.87
C ARG A 16 7.10 9.40 14.94
N HIS A 17 7.94 9.07 13.97
CA HIS A 17 8.38 10.04 12.97
C HIS A 17 7.25 10.43 12.02
N GLN A 18 6.44 9.48 11.57
CA GLN A 18 5.23 9.75 10.78
C GLN A 18 4.30 10.71 11.53
N ASP A 19 3.98 10.42 12.80
CA ASP A 19 3.10 11.26 13.61
C ASP A 19 3.67 12.67 13.81
N ALA A 20 4.99 12.78 14.00
CA ALA A 20 5.67 14.07 14.10
C ALA A 20 5.59 14.87 12.79
N ALA A 21 5.81 14.21 11.65
CA ALA A 21 5.68 14.83 10.33
C ALA A 21 4.25 15.28 10.05
N VAL A 22 3.25 14.44 10.35
CA VAL A 22 1.83 14.79 10.23
C VAL A 22 1.50 16.04 11.06
N ARG A 23 1.94 16.10 12.32
CA ARG A 23 1.69 17.26 13.18
C ARG A 23 2.36 18.55 12.69
N ARG A 24 3.55 18.44 12.09
CA ARG A 24 4.37 19.60 11.69
C ARG A 24 4.06 20.10 10.28
N HIS A 25 3.75 19.19 9.37
CA HIS A 25 3.70 19.44 7.93
C HIS A 25 2.37 19.01 7.29
N GLY A 26 1.50 18.34 8.05
CA GLY A 26 0.23 17.81 7.56
C GLY A 26 0.35 16.39 6.99
N PRO A 27 -0.78 15.67 6.87
CA PRO A 27 -0.80 14.27 6.45
C PRO A 27 -0.41 14.03 4.99
N ALA A 28 -0.56 15.04 4.13
CA ALA A 28 -0.22 14.99 2.72
C ALA A 28 1.23 15.40 2.42
N SER A 29 2.01 15.78 3.44
CA SER A 29 3.41 16.19 3.24
C SER A 29 4.29 15.03 2.78
N GLU A 30 5.30 15.32 1.98
CA GLU A 30 6.28 14.32 1.54
C GLU A 30 6.96 13.63 2.73
N ASP A 31 7.23 14.34 3.84
CA ASP A 31 7.80 13.74 5.05
C ASP A 31 6.83 12.73 5.69
N ALA A 32 5.55 13.05 5.79
CA ALA A 32 4.55 12.14 6.36
C ALA A 32 4.36 10.90 5.47
N LEU A 33 4.34 11.10 4.15
CA LEU A 33 4.23 10.01 3.17
C LEU A 33 5.48 9.14 3.16
N HIS A 34 6.68 9.73 3.23
CA HIS A 34 7.92 8.98 3.30
C HIS A 34 7.95 8.02 4.49
N TRP A 35 7.54 8.47 5.68
CA TRP A 35 7.46 7.57 6.84
C TRP A 35 6.36 6.51 6.70
N ALA A 36 5.27 6.80 5.99
CA ALA A 36 4.27 5.79 5.66
C ALA A 36 4.83 4.71 4.71
N GLU A 37 5.66 5.09 3.72
CA GLU A 37 6.37 4.16 2.84
C GLU A 37 7.34 3.27 3.61
N VAL A 38 8.16 3.86 4.50
CA VAL A 38 9.08 3.11 5.36
C VAL A 38 8.33 2.07 6.19
N ARG A 39 7.16 2.42 6.74
CA ARG A 39 6.33 1.48 7.50
C ARG A 39 5.72 0.39 6.62
N ALA A 40 5.37 0.70 5.38
CA ALA A 40 4.90 -0.29 4.42
C ALA A 40 5.99 -1.32 4.09
N ASP A 41 7.23 -0.87 3.91
CA ASP A 41 8.38 -1.76 3.67
C ASP A 41 8.75 -2.58 4.91
N LEU A 42 8.68 -1.99 6.11
CA LEU A 42 8.90 -2.72 7.37
C LEU A 42 7.86 -3.82 7.58
N ALA A 43 6.60 -3.57 7.21
CA ALA A 43 5.56 -4.61 7.22
C ALA A 43 5.87 -5.74 6.23
N MET A 44 6.34 -5.41 5.02
CA MET A 44 6.82 -6.42 4.07
C MET A 44 7.97 -7.25 4.67
N PHE A 45 8.99 -6.61 5.25
CA PHE A 45 10.11 -7.32 5.87
C PHE A 45 9.71 -8.15 7.10
N ALA A 46 8.64 -7.76 7.79
CA ALA A 46 8.04 -8.54 8.87
C ALA A 46 7.21 -9.74 8.38
N GLY A 47 6.99 -9.88 7.08
CA GLY A 47 6.15 -10.93 6.52
C GLY A 47 4.65 -10.66 6.68
N ASP A 48 4.26 -9.39 6.78
CA ASP A 48 2.86 -8.95 6.91
C ASP A 48 2.40 -8.26 5.60
N PRO A 49 1.98 -9.04 4.58
CA PRO A 49 1.56 -8.50 3.29
C PRO A 49 0.27 -7.69 3.39
N VAL A 50 -0.62 -8.03 4.34
CA VAL A 50 -1.89 -7.29 4.56
C VAL A 50 -1.58 -5.87 5.01
N ARG A 51 -0.74 -5.72 6.03
CA ARG A 51 -0.35 -4.41 6.54
C ARG A 51 0.46 -3.62 5.52
N SER A 52 1.37 -4.26 4.80
CA SER A 52 2.15 -3.61 3.74
C SER A 52 1.26 -3.12 2.60
N CYS A 53 0.34 -3.96 2.11
CA CYS A 53 -0.63 -3.61 1.08
C CYS A 53 -1.47 -2.41 1.50
N ARG A 54 -2.10 -2.46 2.68
CA ARG A 54 -2.93 -1.35 3.20
C ARG A 54 -2.15 -0.03 3.30
N ALA A 55 -0.90 -0.07 3.74
CA ALA A 55 -0.07 1.12 3.82
C ALA A 55 0.23 1.71 2.43
N TRP A 56 0.58 0.87 1.45
CA TRP A 56 0.81 1.32 0.07
C TRP A 56 -0.45 1.87 -0.62
N LEU A 57 -1.62 1.26 -0.38
CA LEU A 57 -2.92 1.79 -0.83
C LEU A 57 -3.16 3.20 -0.25
N GLY A 58 -2.87 3.38 1.04
CA GLY A 58 -2.96 4.68 1.71
C GLY A 58 -2.04 5.73 1.10
N VAL A 59 -0.76 5.41 0.86
CA VAL A 59 0.21 6.32 0.24
C VAL A 59 -0.25 6.74 -1.16
N ALA A 60 -0.67 5.80 -2.00
CA ALA A 60 -1.18 6.09 -3.34
C ALA A 60 -2.44 6.98 -3.28
N GLY A 61 -3.38 6.64 -2.41
CA GLY A 61 -4.61 7.41 -2.20
C GLY A 61 -4.35 8.85 -1.75
N PHE A 62 -3.45 9.06 -0.79
CA PHE A 62 -3.09 10.40 -0.32
C PHE A 62 -2.41 11.23 -1.41
N ARG A 63 -1.48 10.65 -2.19
CA ARG A 63 -0.82 11.38 -3.29
C ARG A 63 -1.84 11.87 -4.31
N LEU A 64 -2.74 10.98 -4.73
CA LEU A 64 -3.83 11.32 -5.64
C LEU A 64 -4.77 12.38 -5.06
N ALA A 65 -5.18 12.25 -3.81
CA ALA A 65 -6.02 13.23 -3.13
C ALA A 65 -5.34 14.61 -2.98
N SER A 66 -4.01 14.63 -2.97
CA SER A 66 -3.19 15.84 -2.90
C SER A 66 -2.88 16.45 -4.28
N GLY A 67 -3.50 15.93 -5.34
CA GLY A 67 -3.40 16.49 -6.69
C GLY A 67 -2.23 15.97 -7.53
N HIS A 68 -1.50 14.94 -7.06
CA HIS A 68 -0.51 14.29 -7.92
C HIS A 68 -1.17 13.63 -9.12
N ALA A 69 -0.55 13.77 -10.29
CA ALA A 69 -1.02 13.13 -11.50
C ALA A 69 -1.00 11.59 -11.35
N PRO A 70 -1.99 10.86 -11.90
CA PRO A 70 -2.02 9.41 -11.81
C PRO A 70 -0.79 8.70 -12.42
N ASP A 71 -0.17 9.30 -13.43
CA ASP A 71 1.04 8.82 -14.10
C ASP A 71 2.34 9.31 -13.43
N ALA A 72 2.25 10.07 -12.33
CA ALA A 72 3.41 10.47 -11.57
C ALA A 72 4.15 9.22 -11.04
N PRO A 73 5.48 9.10 -11.21
CA PRO A 73 6.22 7.89 -10.85
C PRO A 73 6.04 7.44 -9.38
N ALA A 74 5.86 8.39 -8.46
CA ALA A 74 5.61 8.10 -7.06
C ALA A 74 4.21 7.52 -6.78
N VAL A 75 3.20 7.87 -7.59
CA VAL A 75 1.87 7.28 -7.53
C VAL A 75 1.89 5.88 -8.13
N GLU A 76 2.46 5.72 -9.33
CA GLU A 76 2.60 4.42 -9.99
C GLU A 76 3.34 3.42 -9.10
N SER A 77 4.48 3.83 -8.52
CA SER A 77 5.29 2.96 -7.65
C SER A 77 4.55 2.52 -6.39
N ALA A 78 3.69 3.38 -5.83
CA ALA A 78 2.89 3.03 -4.65
C ALA A 78 1.80 2.01 -5.02
N VAL A 79 1.10 2.20 -6.13
CA VAL A 79 0.08 1.26 -6.62
C VAL A 79 0.70 -0.09 -7.04
N ASP A 80 1.87 -0.08 -7.66
CA ASP A 80 2.64 -1.28 -8.00
C ASP A 80 3.02 -2.09 -6.75
N ARG A 81 3.51 -1.43 -5.69
CA ARG A 81 3.83 -2.11 -4.43
C ARG A 81 2.56 -2.61 -3.72
N ALA A 82 1.47 -1.84 -3.71
CA ALA A 82 0.20 -2.30 -3.17
C ALA A 82 -0.28 -3.59 -3.86
N HIS A 83 -0.24 -3.61 -5.20
CA HIS A 83 -0.59 -4.79 -5.99
C HIS A 83 0.33 -5.97 -5.66
N HIS A 84 1.65 -5.76 -5.65
CA HIS A 84 2.60 -6.82 -5.33
C HIS A 84 2.32 -7.46 -3.96
N GLN A 85 2.03 -6.65 -2.93
CA GLN A 85 1.72 -7.17 -1.60
C GLN A 85 0.35 -7.86 -1.55
N TRP A 86 -0.66 -7.32 -2.24
CA TRP A 86 -1.96 -7.95 -2.35
C TRP A 86 -1.90 -9.36 -2.96
N GLY A 87 -1.04 -9.54 -3.96
CA GLY A 87 -0.74 -10.86 -4.56
C GLY A 87 -0.21 -11.90 -3.57
N ARG A 88 0.32 -11.47 -2.42
CA ARG A 88 0.89 -12.33 -1.38
C ARG A 88 -0.05 -12.60 -0.21
N ILE A 89 -1.26 -12.05 -0.22
CA ILE A 89 -2.26 -12.27 0.83
C ILE A 89 -2.98 -13.59 0.58
N GLU A 90 -3.03 -14.44 1.60
CA GLU A 90 -3.69 -15.76 1.57
C GLU A 90 -5.09 -15.76 2.21
N ASP A 91 -5.32 -14.86 3.17
CA ASP A 91 -6.62 -14.70 3.85
C ASP A 91 -7.65 -14.12 2.85
N ALA A 92 -8.64 -14.94 2.49
CA ALA A 92 -9.64 -14.60 1.48
C ALA A 92 -10.45 -13.34 1.84
N ASP A 93 -10.78 -13.11 3.11
CA ASP A 93 -11.51 -11.91 3.53
C ASP A 93 -10.66 -10.66 3.32
N ARG A 94 -9.36 -10.75 3.63
CA ARG A 94 -8.39 -9.66 3.38
C ARG A 94 -8.11 -9.46 1.90
N VAL A 95 -8.07 -10.52 1.10
CA VAL A 95 -7.94 -10.42 -0.36
C VAL A 95 -9.13 -9.65 -0.93
N ARG A 96 -10.37 -9.97 -0.51
CA ARG A 96 -11.57 -9.26 -0.95
C ARG A 96 -11.56 -7.78 -0.51
N GLU A 97 -11.35 -7.52 0.78
CA GLU A 97 -11.34 -6.16 1.35
C GLU A 97 -10.35 -5.23 0.62
N LEU A 98 -9.10 -5.67 0.52
CA LEU A 98 -8.03 -4.84 -0.06
C LEU A 98 -8.04 -4.86 -1.59
N GLY A 99 -8.57 -5.94 -2.20
CA GLY A 99 -8.68 -6.06 -3.65
C GLY A 99 -9.65 -5.06 -4.25
N HIS A 100 -10.77 -4.78 -3.59
CA HIS A 100 -11.69 -3.72 -4.04
C HIS A 100 -11.02 -2.35 -4.04
N GLN A 101 -10.29 -1.99 -2.97
CA GLN A 101 -9.55 -0.73 -2.91
C GLN A 101 -8.44 -0.66 -3.97
N LEU A 102 -7.76 -1.78 -4.22
CA LEU A 102 -6.73 -1.88 -5.24
C LEU A 102 -7.31 -1.72 -6.67
N ALA A 103 -8.48 -2.31 -6.94
CA ALA A 103 -9.15 -2.17 -8.23
C ALA A 103 -9.56 -0.71 -8.51
N GLU A 104 -10.06 0.01 -7.51
CA GLU A 104 -10.36 1.44 -7.62
C GLU A 104 -9.12 2.26 -7.95
N LEU A 105 -7.98 1.97 -7.30
CA LEU A 105 -6.72 2.64 -7.59
C LEU A 105 -6.19 2.27 -8.98
N ARG A 106 -6.26 1.02 -9.41
CA ARG A 106 -5.82 0.58 -10.74
C ARG A 106 -6.66 1.15 -11.88
N ALA A 107 -7.95 1.38 -11.66
CA ALA A 107 -8.79 2.08 -12.63
C ALA A 107 -8.34 3.54 -12.87
N ARG A 108 -7.76 4.18 -11.84
CA ARG A 108 -7.24 5.55 -11.93
C ARG A 108 -5.77 5.60 -12.35
N VAL A 109 -5.01 4.60 -11.94
CA VAL A 109 -3.55 4.45 -12.13
C VAL A 109 -3.33 3.11 -12.83
N PRO A 110 -3.57 3.03 -14.15
CA PRO A 110 -3.34 1.79 -14.89
C PRO A 110 -1.87 1.36 -14.81
N GLY A 111 -0.97 2.33 -14.70
CA GLY A 111 0.48 2.14 -14.76
C GLY A 111 0.92 1.77 -16.17
N ARG A 112 2.13 1.21 -16.28
CA ARG A 112 2.75 0.90 -17.57
C ARG A 112 2.46 -0.51 -18.10
N ARG A 113 1.87 -1.36 -17.26
CA ARG A 113 1.51 -2.75 -17.61
C ARG A 113 0.00 -2.81 -17.83
N GLU A 114 -0.40 -3.07 -19.06
CA GLU A 114 -1.79 -3.39 -19.39
C GLU A 114 -2.22 -4.65 -18.61
N GLY A 115 -3.50 -4.73 -18.24
CA GLY A 115 -4.10 -5.90 -17.56
C GLY A 115 -4.03 -5.89 -16.03
N ALA A 116 -3.27 -5.00 -15.39
CA ALA A 116 -3.14 -5.01 -13.92
C ALA A 116 -4.46 -4.77 -13.15
N LEU A 117 -5.46 -4.15 -13.77
CA LEU A 117 -6.82 -4.04 -13.22
C LEU A 117 -7.62 -5.33 -13.42
N ASP A 118 -7.47 -5.94 -14.60
CA ASP A 118 -8.18 -7.17 -14.95
C ASP A 118 -7.69 -8.33 -14.07
N ASP A 119 -6.37 -8.44 -13.84
CA ASP A 119 -5.77 -9.38 -12.89
C ASP A 119 -6.42 -9.31 -11.49
N VAL A 120 -6.71 -8.09 -11.02
CA VAL A 120 -7.34 -7.88 -9.70
C VAL A 120 -8.80 -8.33 -9.73
N ARG A 121 -9.53 -7.99 -10.81
CA ARG A 121 -10.94 -8.35 -10.97
C ARG A 121 -11.13 -9.85 -11.08
N GLU A 122 -10.36 -10.52 -11.94
CA GLU A 122 -10.42 -11.97 -12.14
C GLU A 122 -10.20 -12.73 -10.82
N ARG A 123 -9.19 -12.34 -10.03
CA ARG A 123 -8.94 -12.98 -8.74
C ARG A 123 -10.03 -12.68 -7.70
N LEU A 124 -10.70 -11.52 -7.76
CA LEU A 124 -11.86 -11.23 -6.90
C LEU A 124 -13.07 -12.08 -7.30
N GLU A 125 -13.34 -12.25 -8.59
CA GLU A 125 -14.42 -13.10 -9.13
C GLU A 125 -14.23 -14.57 -8.72
N GLN A 126 -13.01 -15.10 -8.84
CA GLN A 126 -12.66 -16.46 -8.39
C GLN A 126 -12.93 -16.72 -6.91
N LEU A 127 -12.92 -15.67 -6.06
CA LEU A 127 -13.22 -15.75 -4.62
C LEU A 127 -14.70 -15.58 -4.27
N GLN A 128 -15.54 -15.23 -5.26
CA GLN A 128 -17.00 -15.14 -5.12
C GLN A 128 -17.68 -16.43 -5.57
N ASP A 129 -17.07 -17.14 -6.53
CA ASP A 129 -17.60 -18.38 -7.12
C ASP A 129 -17.21 -19.66 -6.36
N GLY A 130 -16.39 -19.55 -5.31
CA GLY A 130 -15.92 -20.66 -4.46
C GLY A 130 -16.48 -20.63 -3.04
#